data_AF-A0A6L2ZPI8-F1
#
_entry.id   AF-A0A6L2ZPI8-F1
#
_cell.length_a   1.000
_cell.length_b   1.000
_cell.length_c   1.000
_cell.angle_alpha   90.00
_cell.angle_beta   90.00
_cell.angle_gamma   90.00
#
_symmetry.space_group_name_H-M   'P 1'
#
loop_
_entity.id
_entity.type
_entity.pdbx_description
1 polymer ?
#
loop_
_entity_poly.entity_id
_entity_poly.type
_entity_poly.pdbx_seq_one_letter_code
_entity_poly.pdbx_strand_id
1 'polypeptide(L)'
;MLKLKGELTGFWSVAVNGNWQSFFVLTDVMLSLSTILIITEERFSMRMYNPPHPGELLREDVLPSLGFKIAALAPVLYISREMLSRVCNARSAISPDLAVRLERAGIGKARHWLAMQSTYDLWQAEHREQPDIKPIANVA
;
A
#
# COMPACT_ATOMS: atom_id res chain seq x y z
N MET A 1 -3.84 -2.12 21.55
CA MET A 1 -4.61 -0.86 21.41
C MET A 1 -3.84 0.22 22.17
N LEU A 2 -3.44 1.30 21.50
CA LEU A 2 -2.62 2.35 22.11
C LEU A 2 -3.34 3.69 22.03
N LYS A 3 -3.29 4.45 23.13
CA LYS A 3 -3.81 5.81 23.20
C LYS A 3 -2.75 6.76 22.64
N LEU A 4 -3.14 7.58 21.68
CA LEU A 4 -2.22 8.47 20.99
C LEU A 4 -2.14 9.84 21.69
N LYS A 5 -1.04 10.56 21.45
CA LYS A 5 -0.75 11.89 22.01
C LYS A 5 -0.52 12.91 20.89
N GLY A 6 -0.62 14.20 21.20
CA GLY A 6 -0.41 15.29 20.25
C GLY A 6 -1.68 15.65 19.48
N GLU A 7 -1.58 15.91 18.18
CA GLU A 7 -2.71 16.23 17.29
C GLU A 7 -3.76 15.10 17.19
N LEU A 8 -3.41 13.89 17.65
CA LEU A 8 -4.28 12.70 17.67
C LEU A 8 -4.85 12.38 19.05
N THR A 9 -4.85 13.35 19.97
CA THR A 9 -5.44 13.16 21.30
C THR A 9 -6.95 12.91 21.15
N GLY A 10 -7.40 11.71 21.52
CA GLY A 10 -8.80 11.26 21.36
C GLY A 10 -8.99 10.09 20.39
N PHE A 11 -7.96 9.75 19.62
CA PHE A 11 -7.94 8.59 18.73
C PHE A 11 -7.25 7.39 19.40
N TRP A 12 -7.77 6.21 19.11
CA TRP A 12 -7.20 4.93 19.52
C TRP A 12 -6.64 4.19 18.31
N SER A 13 -5.44 3.61 18.41
CA SER A 13 -4.90 2.76 17.36
C SER A 13 -4.93 1.28 17.72
N VAL A 14 -5.24 0.44 16.73
CA VAL A 14 -5.04 -1.02 16.78
C VAL A 14 -4.17 -1.42 15.60
N ALA A 15 -3.10 -2.15 15.89
CA ALA A 15 -2.27 -2.76 14.87
C ALA A 15 -2.90 -4.09 14.43
N VAL A 16 -3.20 -4.23 13.15
CA VAL A 16 -3.58 -5.51 12.53
C VAL A 16 -2.32 -6.04 11.84
N ASN A 17 -1.78 -7.14 12.37
CA ASN A 17 -0.60 -7.86 11.86
C ASN A 17 0.70 -7.03 11.75
N GLY A 18 0.88 -6.00 12.57
CA GLY A 18 2.13 -5.21 12.64
C GLY A 18 2.36 -4.21 11.50
N ASN A 19 1.65 -4.33 10.38
CA ASN A 19 1.81 -3.47 9.20
C ASN A 19 0.66 -2.47 8.98
N TRP A 20 -0.52 -2.71 9.57
CA TRP A 20 -1.69 -1.84 9.40
C TRP A 20 -2.09 -1.23 10.73
N GLN A 21 -2.09 0.10 10.84
CA GLN A 21 -2.67 0.78 12.01
C GLN A 21 -4.03 1.36 11.63
N SER A 22 -5.08 0.84 12.27
CA SER A 22 -6.44 1.40 12.18
C SER A 22 -6.64 2.39 13.32
N PHE A 23 -7.21 3.56 13.04
CA PHE A 23 -7.48 4.60 14.02
C PHE A 23 -8.99 4.77 14.18
N PHE A 24 -9.46 4.80 15.43
CA PHE A 24 -10.87 4.95 15.76
C PHE A 24 -11.07 6.10 16.74
N VAL A 25 -12.16 6.85 16.60
CA VAL A 25 -12.66 7.77 17.63
C VAL A 25 -13.80 7.05 18.37
N LEU A 26 -13.63 6.83 19.67
CA LEU A 26 -14.73 6.37 20.53
C LEU A 26 -15.49 7.61 21.00
N THR A 27 -16.57 7.96 20.31
CA THR A 27 -17.55 8.91 20.84
C THR A 27 -18.66 8.15 21.54
N ASP A 28 -19.22 8.71 22.61
CA ASP A 28 -20.21 8.10 23.51
C ASP A 28 -21.62 7.93 22.86
N VAL A 29 -21.68 7.91 21.53
CA VAL A 29 -22.91 7.72 20.76
C VAL A 29 -22.73 6.49 19.88
N MET A 30 -22.95 5.32 20.48
CA MET A 30 -23.43 4.17 19.71
C MET A 30 -24.74 4.59 19.05
N LEU A 31 -24.72 4.89 17.75
CA LEU A 31 -25.80 4.81 16.75
C LEU A 31 -25.65 5.92 15.70
N SER A 32 -24.71 5.74 14.78
CA SER A 32 -25.04 5.83 13.35
C SER A 32 -23.89 5.28 12.51
N LEU A 33 -24.12 4.14 11.87
CA LEU A 33 -23.19 3.55 10.89
C LEU A 33 -22.91 4.50 9.70
N SER A 34 -23.71 5.57 9.51
CA SER A 34 -23.46 6.57 8.47
C SER A 34 -22.31 7.54 8.79
N THR A 35 -22.02 7.81 10.08
CA THR A 35 -20.92 8.72 10.46
C THR A 35 -19.56 8.05 10.35
N ILE A 36 -19.47 6.74 10.65
CA ILE A 36 -18.22 5.98 10.54
C ILE A 36 -17.76 5.86 9.06
N LEU A 37 -18.71 5.81 8.11
CA LEU A 37 -18.41 5.75 6.68
C LEU A 37 -17.92 7.09 6.11
N ILE A 38 -18.40 8.22 6.65
CA ILE A 38 -18.02 9.56 6.14
C ILE A 38 -16.62 9.97 6.60
N ILE A 39 -16.20 9.60 7.82
CA ILE A 39 -14.87 9.96 8.35
C ILE A 39 -13.76 9.11 7.70
N THR A 40 -14.09 7.96 7.09
CA THR A 40 -13.11 7.09 6.43
C THR A 40 -12.68 7.57 5.04
N GLU A 41 -13.39 8.51 4.40
CA GLU A 41 -13.00 9.06 3.09
C GLU A 41 -12.06 10.27 3.16
N GLU A 42 -11.97 10.98 4.29
CA GLU A 42 -10.96 12.02 4.47
C GLU A 42 -9.62 11.40 4.88
N ARG A 43 -8.83 11.09 3.85
CA ARG A 43 -7.38 10.82 3.84
C ARG A 43 -6.62 11.16 5.14
N PHE A 44 -6.67 10.26 6.12
CA PHE A 44 -5.51 10.07 7.00
C PHE A 44 -4.50 9.23 6.24
N SER A 45 -3.85 9.84 5.24
CA SER A 45 -2.64 9.30 4.64
C SER A 45 -1.51 9.48 5.64
N MET A 46 -1.54 8.71 6.73
CA MET A 46 -0.33 8.47 7.49
C MET A 46 0.62 7.78 6.54
N ARG A 47 1.75 8.44 6.27
CA ARG A 47 2.86 7.82 5.56
C ARG A 47 3.18 6.53 6.31
N MET A 48 2.94 5.40 5.67
CA MET A 48 3.34 4.11 6.21
C MET A 48 4.85 4.19 6.47
N TYR A 49 5.27 3.86 7.69
CA TYR A 49 6.67 3.69 8.00
C TYR A 49 7.12 2.37 7.40
N ASN A 50 8.05 2.40 6.45
CA ASN A 50 8.53 1.24 5.70
C ASN A 50 7.40 0.44 5.03
N PRO A 51 6.69 1.02 4.05
CA PRO A 51 5.67 0.31 3.30
C PRO A 51 6.28 -0.93 2.64
N PRO A 52 5.62 -2.09 2.70
CA PRO A 52 6.10 -3.31 2.02
C PRO A 52 6.00 -3.16 0.50
N HIS A 53 6.86 -3.86 -0.23
CA HIS A 53 6.77 -3.85 -1.69
C HIS A 53 5.49 -4.60 -2.12
N PRO A 54 4.66 -4.07 -3.03
CA PRO A 54 3.39 -4.72 -3.37
C PRO A 54 3.56 -6.11 -4.01
N GLY A 55 4.72 -6.38 -4.61
CA GLY A 55 5.07 -7.72 -5.07
C GLY A 55 5.24 -8.76 -3.94
N GLU A 56 5.66 -8.34 -2.75
CA GLU A 56 5.75 -9.24 -1.58
C GLU A 56 4.35 -9.63 -1.10
N LEU A 57 3.43 -8.66 -1.03
CA LEU A 57 2.01 -8.90 -0.77
C LEU A 57 1.41 -9.90 -1.76
N LEU A 58 1.75 -9.76 -3.06
CA LEU A 58 1.31 -10.69 -4.10
C LEU A 58 1.80 -12.12 -3.81
N ARG A 59 3.05 -12.27 -3.36
CA ARG A 59 3.68 -13.57 -3.07
C ARG A 59 3.18 -14.22 -1.78
N GLU A 60 3.03 -13.44 -0.72
CA GLU A 60 2.83 -13.93 0.64
C GLU A 60 1.36 -14.10 1.00
N ASP A 61 0.48 -13.23 0.51
CA ASP A 61 -0.93 -13.22 0.89
C ASP A 61 -1.85 -13.61 -0.27
N VAL A 62 -1.69 -12.95 -1.42
CA VAL A 62 -2.66 -13.07 -2.52
C VAL A 62 -2.56 -14.41 -3.23
N LEU A 63 -1.35 -14.81 -3.65
CA LEU A 63 -1.14 -16.07 -4.36
C LEU A 63 -1.54 -17.31 -3.53
N PRO A 64 -1.13 -17.44 -2.26
CA PRO A 64 -1.55 -18.56 -1.42
C PRO A 64 -3.06 -18.60 -1.19
N SER A 65 -3.71 -17.44 -0.99
CA SER A 65 -5.16 -17.36 -0.79
C SER A 65 -5.96 -17.81 -2.02
N LEU A 66 -5.39 -17.64 -3.22
CA LEU A 66 -5.98 -18.10 -4.48
C LEU A 66 -5.56 -19.53 -4.85
N GLY A 67 -4.64 -20.16 -4.09
CA GLY A 67 -4.06 -21.46 -4.44
C GLY A 67 -3.14 -21.44 -5.66
N PHE A 68 -2.66 -20.26 -6.07
CA PHE A 68 -1.79 -20.11 -7.23
C PHE A 68 -0.31 -20.10 -6.84
N LYS A 69 0.53 -20.71 -7.68
CA LYS A 69 1.99 -20.52 -7.66
C LYS A 69 2.38 -19.47 -8.69
N ILE A 70 3.50 -18.78 -8.47
CA ILE A 70 4.08 -17.80 -9.42
C ILE A 70 4.19 -18.40 -10.84
N ALA A 71 4.66 -19.64 -10.94
CA ALA A 71 4.82 -20.33 -12.23
C ALA A 71 3.50 -20.55 -12.97
N ALA A 72 2.39 -20.72 -12.24
CA ALA A 72 1.06 -20.90 -12.83
C ALA A 72 0.42 -19.55 -13.21
N LEU A 73 0.70 -18.48 -12.48
CA LEU A 73 0.14 -17.15 -12.76
C LEU A 73 0.83 -16.44 -13.94
N ALA A 74 2.14 -16.61 -14.11
CA ALA A 74 2.89 -15.95 -15.18
C ALA A 74 2.29 -16.13 -16.60
N PRO A 75 1.92 -17.35 -17.06
CA PRO A 75 1.29 -17.52 -18.37
C PRO A 75 -0.10 -16.89 -18.45
N VAL A 76 -0.88 -16.88 -17.36
CA VAL A 76 -2.21 -16.24 -17.30
C VAL A 76 -2.08 -14.72 -17.49
N LEU A 77 -1.01 -14.12 -16.95
CA LEU A 77 -0.72 -12.70 -17.11
C LEU A 77 0.04 -12.39 -18.41
N TYR A 78 0.33 -13.37 -19.26
CA TYR A 78 1.11 -13.19 -20.50
C TYR A 78 2.48 -12.50 -20.29
N ILE A 79 3.18 -12.85 -19.21
CA ILE A 79 4.54 -12.38 -18.90
C ILE A 79 5.46 -13.57 -18.61
N SER A 80 6.77 -13.35 -18.65
CA SER A 80 7.72 -14.40 -18.27
C SER A 80 7.64 -14.69 -16.77
N ARG A 81 7.91 -15.94 -16.40
CA ARG A 81 8.01 -16.35 -14.99
C ARG A 81 9.11 -15.56 -14.27
N GLU A 82 10.20 -15.26 -14.97
CA GLU A 82 11.34 -14.49 -14.47
C GLU A 82 10.90 -13.07 -14.11
N MET A 83 10.13 -12.41 -14.99
CA MET A 83 9.60 -11.07 -14.73
C MET A 83 8.68 -11.08 -13.50
N LEU A 84 7.72 -12.00 -13.44
CA LEU A 84 6.80 -12.09 -12.29
C LEU A 84 7.57 -12.41 -11.00
N SER A 85 8.55 -13.32 -11.06
CA SER A 85 9.41 -13.65 -9.92
C SER A 85 10.20 -12.44 -9.41
N ARG A 86 10.75 -11.61 -10.30
CA ARG A 86 11.43 -10.38 -9.89
C ARG A 86 10.49 -9.43 -9.15
N VAL A 87 9.26 -9.27 -9.64
CA VAL A 87 8.25 -8.44 -8.97
C VAL A 87 7.91 -9.01 -7.59
N CYS A 88 7.61 -10.32 -7.51
CA CYS A 88 7.25 -11.01 -6.27
C CYS A 88 8.35 -11.01 -5.19
N ASN A 89 9.60 -10.77 -5.58
CA ASN A 89 10.76 -10.71 -4.68
C ASN A 89 11.27 -9.27 -4.50
N ALA A 90 10.44 -8.26 -4.76
CA ALA A 90 10.78 -6.84 -4.63
C ALA A 90 12.01 -6.38 -5.45
N ARG A 91 12.35 -7.10 -6.52
CA ARG A 91 13.47 -6.77 -7.44
C ARG A 91 13.03 -5.97 -8.67
N SER A 92 11.72 -5.79 -8.85
CA SER A 92 11.11 -5.01 -9.92
C SER A 92 9.76 -4.47 -9.45
N ALA A 93 9.46 -3.23 -9.82
CA ALA A 93 8.17 -2.61 -9.53
C ALA A 93 7.02 -3.28 -10.29
N ILE A 94 5.81 -3.15 -9.76
CA ILE A 94 4.58 -3.41 -10.53
C ILE A 94 4.38 -2.27 -11.53
N SER A 95 4.52 -2.57 -12.82
CA SER A 95 4.25 -1.60 -13.89
C SER A 95 2.74 -1.38 -14.08
N PRO A 96 2.33 -0.26 -14.71
CA PRO A 96 0.93 -0.03 -15.07
C PRO A 96 0.33 -1.16 -15.93
N ASP A 97 1.10 -1.69 -16.88
CA ASP A 97 0.65 -2.82 -17.72
C ASP A 97 0.43 -4.09 -16.89
N LEU A 98 1.34 -4.40 -15.96
CA LEU A 98 1.17 -5.52 -15.03
C LEU A 98 -0.05 -5.32 -14.12
N ALA A 99 -0.25 -4.11 -13.61
CA ALA A 99 -1.40 -3.78 -12.77
C ALA A 99 -2.74 -4.01 -13.50
N VAL A 100 -2.84 -3.62 -14.78
CA VAL A 100 -4.02 -3.88 -15.62
C VAL A 100 -4.21 -5.38 -15.87
N ARG A 101 -3.13 -6.14 -16.11
CA ARG A 101 -3.19 -7.60 -16.27
C ARG A 101 -3.67 -8.29 -14.99
N LEU A 102 -3.17 -7.87 -13.83
CA LEU A 102 -3.64 -8.35 -12.52
C LEU A 102 -5.13 -8.08 -12.33
N GLU A 103 -5.61 -6.89 -12.67
CA GLU A 103 -7.04 -6.58 -12.61
C GLU A 103 -7.88 -7.44 -13.55
N ARG A 104 -7.43 -7.64 -14.79
CA ARG A 104 -8.12 -8.51 -15.75
C ARG A 104 -8.13 -9.98 -15.30
N ALA A 105 -7.12 -10.40 -14.55
CA ALA A 105 -7.07 -11.72 -13.91
C ALA A 105 -7.94 -11.81 -12.63
N GLY A 106 -8.63 -10.74 -12.24
CA GLY A 106 -9.45 -10.69 -11.03
C GLY A 106 -8.66 -10.49 -9.73
N ILE A 107 -7.37 -10.17 -9.83
CA ILE A 107 -6.44 -10.04 -8.70
C ILE A 107 -6.37 -8.57 -8.27
N GLY A 108 -7.49 -8.01 -7.80
CA GLY A 108 -7.57 -6.63 -7.32
C GLY A 108 -7.56 -5.55 -8.42
N LYS A 109 -7.78 -4.29 -8.07
CA LYS A 109 -7.87 -3.18 -9.03
C LYS A 109 -6.48 -2.63 -9.37
N ALA A 110 -6.24 -2.29 -10.65
CA ALA A 110 -4.96 -1.77 -11.11
C ALA A 110 -4.53 -0.51 -10.35
N ARG A 111 -5.48 0.40 -10.09
CA ARG A 111 -5.25 1.61 -9.29
C ARG A 111 -4.74 1.31 -7.87
N HIS A 112 -5.18 0.21 -7.25
CA HIS A 112 -4.75 -0.14 -5.90
C HIS A 112 -3.31 -0.63 -5.91
N TRP A 113 -2.94 -1.47 -6.88
CA TRP A 113 -1.56 -1.90 -7.09
C TRP A 113 -0.62 -0.72 -7.32
N LEU A 114 -1.03 0.23 -8.17
CA LEU A 114 -0.24 1.42 -8.45
C LEU A 114 -0.14 2.34 -7.23
N ALA A 115 -1.21 2.52 -6.45
CA ALA A 115 -1.14 3.31 -5.22
C ALA A 115 -0.16 2.71 -4.20
N MET A 116 -0.16 1.38 -4.04
CA MET A 116 0.81 0.70 -3.18
C MET A 116 2.23 0.85 -3.70
N GLN A 117 2.45 0.66 -5.00
CA GLN A 117 3.77 0.85 -5.62
C GLN A 117 4.27 2.28 -5.45
N SER A 118 3.43 3.29 -5.70
CA SER A 118 3.80 4.70 -5.50
C SER A 118 4.14 5.01 -4.05
N THR A 119 3.43 4.39 -3.09
CA THR A 119 3.73 4.57 -1.66
C THR A 119 5.09 3.95 -1.31
N TYR A 120 5.37 2.75 -1.83
CA TYR A 120 6.67 2.10 -1.68
C TYR A 120 7.81 2.93 -2.29
N ASP A 121 7.66 3.32 -3.56
CA ASP A 121 8.69 4.05 -4.30
C ASP A 121 8.98 5.41 -3.66
N LEU A 122 7.94 6.11 -3.18
CA LEU A 122 8.10 7.38 -2.47
C LEU A 122 8.88 7.19 -1.17
N TRP A 123 8.54 6.18 -0.36
CA TRP A 123 9.27 5.93 0.87
C TRP A 123 10.75 5.60 0.60
N GLN A 124 11.05 4.76 -0.40
CA GLN A 124 12.43 4.49 -0.80
C GLN A 124 13.17 5.76 -1.27
N ALA A 125 12.48 6.63 -2.02
CA ALA A 125 13.05 7.91 -2.47
C ALA A 125 13.30 8.90 -1.33
N GLU A 126 12.45 8.92 -0.30
CA GLU A 126 12.63 9.75 0.89
C GLU A 126 13.78 9.28 1.78
N HIS A 127 14.15 7.99 1.73
CA HIS A 127 15.18 7.38 2.58
C HIS A 127 16.53 7.17 1.89
N ARG A 128 16.63 7.42 0.58
CA ARG A 128 17.90 7.43 -0.15
C ARG A 128 18.44 8.86 -0.23
N GLU A 129 19.76 9.00 -0.34
CA GLU A 129 20.39 10.30 -0.57
C GLU A 129 19.80 10.96 -1.83
N GLN A 130 19.38 12.21 -1.69
CA GLN A 130 18.95 13.06 -2.80
C GLN A 130 20.05 14.09 -3.09
N PRO A 131 20.22 14.49 -4.37
CA PRO A 131 21.13 15.58 -4.68
C PRO A 131 20.70 16.87 -3.97
N ASP A 132 21.64 17.78 -3.73
CA ASP A 132 21.34 19.10 -3.19
C ASP A 132 20.54 19.91 -4.22
N ILE A 133 19.24 20.00 -4.00
CA ILE A 133 18.29 20.69 -4.88
C ILE A 133 17.93 22.02 -4.22
N LYS A 134 18.36 23.12 -4.83
CA LYS A 134 17.97 24.47 -4.39
C LYS A 134 16.49 24.70 -4.72
N PRO A 135 15.66 25.16 -3.76
CA PRO A 135 14.28 25.55 -4.03
C PRO A 135 14.24 26.62 -5.13
N ILE A 136 13.30 26.50 -6.08
CA ILE A 136 13.14 27.45 -7.20
C ILE A 136 13.01 28.89 -6.70
N ALA A 137 12.36 29.08 -5.54
CA ALA A 137 12.21 30.38 -4.88
C ALA A 137 13.54 31.07 -4.50
N ASN A 138 14.65 30.33 -4.41
CA ASN A 138 15.97 30.83 -3.99
C ASN A 138 16.95 30.95 -5.17
N VAL A 139 16.49 30.77 -6.41
CA VAL A 139 17.33 30.78 -7.64
C VAL A 139 17.17 32.09 -8.43
N ALA A 140 16.26 32.99 -8.01
CA ALA A 140 16.06 34.33 -8.56
C ALA A 140 16.58 35.40 -7.60
#